data_AF-A0A7S2SA57-F1
#
_entry.id   AF-A0A7S2SA57-F1
#
_cell.length_a   1.000
_cell.length_b   1.000
_cell.length_c   1.000
_cell.angle_alpha   90.00
_cell.angle_beta   90.00
_cell.angle_gamma   90.00
#
_symmetry.space_group_name_H-M   'P 1'
#
loop_
_entity.id
_entity.type
_entity.pdbx_description
1 polymer ?
#
loop_
_entity_poly.entity_id
_entity_poly.type
_entity_poly.pdbx_seq_one_letter_code
_entity_poly.pdbx_strand_id
1 'polypeptide(L)'
;PATSRFPRLRPRSLRCVGEAGEISAEHEAMLESHRVNHQDFSQEVLDSVHAFLRSGDGGGAEASPHAGGARAEVETREWQIPPEELAARRDFRDKRIFSIDPTTAKDLDDALHITPIDSDTVEVGVHIADVSYFVREGTAVDQEAARRATSVYLVHKVIPMLPP
;
A
#
# COMPACT_ATOMS: atom_id res chain seq x y z
N PRO A 1 -39.42 0.75 18.27
CA PRO A 1 -40.40 -0.02 19.08
C PRO A 1 -41.36 -0.69 18.12
N ALA A 2 -42.01 -1.80 18.51
CA ALA A 2 -42.85 -2.60 17.62
C ALA A 2 -44.00 -1.80 16.96
N THR A 3 -44.33 -0.61 17.49
CA THR A 3 -45.39 0.29 17.01
C THR A 3 -44.90 1.40 16.09
N SER A 4 -43.59 1.53 15.84
CA SER A 4 -43.06 2.61 15.01
C SER A 4 -42.67 2.10 13.62
N ARG A 5 -43.04 2.86 12.59
CA ARG A 5 -42.63 2.62 11.20
C ARG A 5 -41.15 2.93 10.95
N PHE A 6 -40.48 3.64 11.86
CA PHE A 6 -39.09 4.06 11.71
C PHE A 6 -38.22 3.52 12.86
N PRO A 7 -36.94 3.21 12.58
CA PRO A 7 -36.02 2.79 13.63
C PRO A 7 -35.84 3.91 14.66
N ARG A 8 -35.75 3.53 15.94
CA ARG A 8 -35.29 4.46 16.97
C ARG A 8 -33.78 4.60 16.83
N LEU A 9 -33.35 5.67 16.18
CA LEU A 9 -31.94 6.03 16.11
C LEU A 9 -31.50 6.48 17.52
N ARG A 10 -30.51 5.79 18.09
CA ARG A 10 -29.69 6.35 19.17
C ARG A 10 -28.34 6.71 18.54
N PRO A 11 -28.16 7.94 18.05
CA PRO A 11 -26.89 8.31 17.43
C PRO A 11 -25.77 8.18 18.48
N ARG A 12 -24.76 7.37 18.17
CA ARG A 12 -23.52 7.28 18.98
C ARG A 12 -22.47 8.29 18.51
N SER A 13 -22.60 8.80 17.29
CA SER A 13 -21.89 9.98 16.75
C SER A 13 -22.61 10.39 15.46
N LEU A 14 -22.88 11.68 15.28
CA LEU A 14 -23.34 12.26 14.03
C LEU A 14 -22.32 13.30 13.60
N ARG A 15 -21.96 13.29 12.33
CA ARG A 15 -21.08 14.30 11.72
C ARG A 15 -21.77 14.86 10.49
N CYS A 16 -21.72 16.18 10.32
CA CYS A 16 -22.12 16.83 9.08
C CYS A 16 -20.94 16.72 8.10
N VAL A 17 -21.19 16.15 6.92
CA VAL A 17 -20.18 15.97 5.86
C VAL A 17 -20.15 17.13 4.85
N GLY A 18 -21.19 17.96 4.81
CA GLY A 18 -21.29 19.14 3.93
C GLY A 18 -22.65 19.27 3.27
N GLU A 19 -22.73 20.14 2.25
CA GLU A 19 -23.95 20.39 1.49
C GLU A 19 -24.12 19.38 0.35
N ALA A 20 -25.38 19.04 0.02
CA ALA A 20 -25.66 18.12 -1.10
C ALA A 20 -25.20 18.71 -2.44
N GLY A 21 -24.53 17.90 -3.26
CA GLY A 21 -23.91 18.32 -4.51
C GLY A 21 -22.53 18.96 -4.39
N GLU A 22 -22.02 19.21 -3.17
CA GLU A 22 -20.62 19.56 -2.97
C GLU A 22 -19.74 18.32 -3.18
N ILE A 23 -18.76 18.39 -4.08
CA ILE A 23 -17.97 17.21 -4.50
C ILE A 23 -17.26 16.54 -3.31
N SER A 24 -16.69 17.32 -2.40
CA SER A 24 -16.04 16.84 -1.17
C SER A 24 -17.02 16.07 -0.27
N ALA A 25 -18.22 16.63 -0.04
CA ALA A 25 -19.25 16.03 0.80
C ALA A 25 -19.80 14.74 0.19
N GLU A 26 -20.11 14.73 -1.11
CA GLU A 26 -20.60 13.54 -1.82
C GLU A 26 -19.55 12.43 -1.85
N HIS A 27 -18.28 12.79 -2.05
CA HIS A 27 -17.17 11.85 -2.02
C HIS A 27 -17.01 11.22 -0.63
N GLU A 28 -16.99 12.03 0.42
CA GLU A 28 -16.91 11.52 1.79
C GLU A 28 -18.10 10.62 2.15
N ALA A 29 -19.32 11.04 1.82
CA ALA A 29 -20.53 10.24 2.02
C ALA A 29 -20.50 8.90 1.25
N MET A 30 -19.98 8.90 0.02
CA MET A 30 -19.81 7.69 -0.79
C MET A 30 -18.83 6.71 -0.15
N LEU A 31 -17.68 7.20 0.34
CA LEU A 31 -16.68 6.37 1.01
C LEU A 31 -17.23 5.78 2.31
N GLU A 32 -17.91 6.59 3.14
CA GLU A 32 -18.50 6.12 4.40
C GLU A 32 -19.61 5.09 4.17
N SER A 33 -20.50 5.34 3.20
CA SER A 33 -21.62 4.42 2.89
C SER A 33 -21.14 3.05 2.40
N HIS A 34 -20.01 3.00 1.71
CA HIS A 34 -19.37 1.76 1.26
C HIS A 34 -18.31 1.23 2.24
N ARG A 35 -18.14 1.89 3.39
CA ARG A 35 -17.17 1.53 4.45
C ARG A 35 -15.72 1.46 3.95
N VAL A 36 -15.37 2.32 2.99
CA VAL A 36 -13.99 2.43 2.51
C VAL A 36 -13.17 3.16 3.57
N ASN A 37 -12.12 2.50 4.07
CA ASN A 37 -11.17 3.14 4.97
C ASN A 37 -10.31 4.15 4.20
N HIS A 38 -10.59 5.43 4.38
CA HIS A 38 -9.94 6.55 3.69
C HIS A 38 -9.15 7.46 4.63
N GLN A 39 -8.93 7.01 5.87
CA GLN A 39 -8.12 7.71 6.85
C GLN A 39 -6.62 7.57 6.52
N ASP A 40 -5.83 8.49 7.05
CA ASP A 40 -4.37 8.40 6.97
C ASP A 40 -3.88 7.12 7.67
N PHE A 41 -2.72 6.61 7.23
CA PHE A 41 -2.09 5.48 7.89
C PHE A 41 -1.69 5.85 9.32
N SER A 42 -1.87 4.93 10.27
CA SER A 42 -1.44 5.15 11.64
C SER A 42 0.09 5.24 11.72
N GLN A 43 0.60 5.90 12.77
CA GLN A 43 2.04 5.96 13.00
C GLN A 43 2.65 4.55 13.15
N GLU A 44 1.91 3.61 13.75
CA GLU A 44 2.34 2.22 13.89
C GLU A 44 2.55 1.53 12.53
N VAL A 45 1.66 1.79 11.57
CA VAL A 45 1.80 1.27 10.20
C VAL A 45 3.02 1.88 9.52
N LEU A 46 3.20 3.20 9.59
CA LEU A 46 4.35 3.89 9.01
C LEU A 46 5.67 3.42 9.64
N ASP A 47 5.70 3.27 10.96
CA ASP A 47 6.87 2.80 11.70
C ASP A 47 7.22 1.35 11.33
N SER A 48 6.24 0.50 11.01
CA SER A 48 6.50 -0.88 10.58
C SER A 48 7.21 -0.94 9.23
N VAL A 49 6.86 -0.06 8.28
CA VAL A 49 7.56 0.08 7.00
C VAL A 49 8.97 0.66 7.24
N HIS A 50 9.09 1.72 8.04
CA HIS A 50 10.39 2.32 8.33
C HIS A 50 11.33 1.42 9.13
N ALA A 51 10.79 0.54 9.99
CA ALA A 51 11.57 -0.47 10.70
C ALA A 51 12.27 -1.41 9.71
N PHE A 52 11.55 -1.89 8.69
CA PHE A 52 12.11 -2.72 7.63
C PHE A 52 13.22 -1.98 6.85
N LEU A 53 12.96 -0.73 6.46
CA LEU A 53 13.94 0.06 5.71
C LEU A 53 15.22 0.35 6.52
N ARG A 54 15.12 0.40 7.86
CA ARG A 54 16.26 0.61 8.77
C ARG A 54 17.04 -0.66 9.07
N SER A 55 16.39 -1.81 9.19
CA SER A 55 17.08 -3.07 9.52
C SER A 55 17.91 -3.59 8.34
N GLY A 56 17.55 -3.22 7.09
CA GLY A 56 18.25 -3.67 5.88
C GLY A 56 18.15 -5.17 5.62
N ASP A 57 17.45 -5.89 6.49
CA ASP A 57 17.37 -7.34 6.61
C ASP A 57 15.93 -7.65 7.06
N GLY A 58 15.24 -8.51 6.30
CA GLY A 58 13.94 -9.09 6.66
C GLY A 58 13.98 -10.11 7.81
N GLY A 59 15.12 -10.22 8.49
CA GLY A 59 15.38 -11.02 9.67
C GLY A 59 14.69 -10.41 10.88
N GLY A 60 13.74 -11.17 11.43
CA GLY A 60 13.04 -10.82 12.65
C GLY A 60 14.00 -10.61 13.82
N ALA A 61 14.39 -9.36 14.06
CA ALA A 61 14.82 -8.92 15.36
C ALA A 61 13.57 -8.49 16.12
N GLU A 62 13.23 -9.25 17.18
CA GLU A 62 12.20 -8.85 18.14
C GLU A 62 12.47 -7.40 18.59
N ALA A 63 11.54 -6.51 18.28
CA ALA A 63 11.59 -5.13 18.74
C ALA A 63 11.45 -5.12 20.27
N SER A 64 12.56 -4.89 20.97
CA SER A 64 12.54 -4.64 22.41
C SER A 64 11.73 -3.37 22.70
N PRO A 65 10.71 -3.40 23.57
CA PRO A 65 9.99 -2.21 23.93
C PRO A 65 10.88 -1.43 24.90
N HIS A 66 11.05 -0.13 24.65
CA HIS A 66 11.37 0.96 25.58
C HIS A 66 12.45 1.91 25.03
N ALA A 67 12.01 2.94 24.30
CA ALA A 67 12.65 4.25 24.37
C ALA A 67 11.61 5.33 24.01
N GLY A 68 11.28 6.16 25.00
CA GLY A 68 10.31 7.23 24.85
C GLY A 68 10.88 8.46 24.12
N GLY A 69 9.96 9.20 23.52
CA GLY A 69 9.96 10.67 23.50
C GLY A 69 11.16 11.39 22.88
N ALA A 70 11.26 11.36 21.54
CA ALA A 70 11.72 12.51 20.74
C ALA A 70 11.24 12.30 19.30
N ARG A 71 10.64 13.33 18.68
CA ARG A 71 10.39 13.36 17.23
C ARG A 71 11.73 13.51 16.53
N ALA A 72 12.42 12.39 16.31
CA ALA A 72 13.56 12.37 15.40
C ALA A 72 12.99 12.56 14.00
N GLU A 73 13.37 13.66 13.35
CA GLU A 73 13.21 13.80 11.90
C GLU A 73 13.85 12.56 11.27
N VAL A 74 13.04 11.77 10.57
CA VAL A 74 13.49 10.55 9.92
C VAL A 74 14.40 10.98 8.78
N GLU A 75 15.72 10.88 8.96
CA GLU A 75 16.68 10.93 7.86
C GLU A 75 16.30 9.80 6.90
N THR A 76 15.58 10.14 5.82
CA THR A 76 15.20 9.23 4.75
C THR A 76 16.45 8.88 3.96
N ARG A 77 17.21 7.91 4.46
CA ARG A 77 18.28 7.30 3.69
C ARG A 77 17.62 6.50 2.57
N GLU A 78 18.01 6.75 1.33
CA GLU A 78 17.53 5.97 0.18
C GLU A 78 17.83 4.49 0.42
N TRP A 79 16.80 3.65 0.34
CA TRP A 79 16.94 2.21 0.48
C TRP A 79 17.69 1.63 -0.73
N GLN A 80 18.57 0.68 -0.47
CA GLN A 80 19.34 -0.01 -1.51
C GLN A 80 19.16 -1.52 -1.36
N ILE A 81 19.18 -2.23 -2.49
CA ILE A 81 19.07 -3.69 -2.50
C ILE A 81 20.31 -4.28 -1.79
N PRO A 82 20.14 -5.10 -0.74
CA PRO A 82 21.25 -5.73 -0.06
C PRO A 82 22.05 -6.67 -0.99
N PRO A 83 23.39 -6.75 -0.87
CA PRO A 83 24.22 -7.62 -1.70
C PRO A 83 23.83 -9.11 -1.64
N GLU A 84 23.38 -9.59 -0.48
CA GLU A 84 22.90 -10.95 -0.27
C GLU A 84 21.63 -11.25 -1.08
N GLU A 85 20.71 -10.29 -1.20
CA GLU A 85 19.51 -10.42 -2.03
C GLU A 85 19.85 -10.41 -3.52
N LEU A 86 20.84 -9.60 -3.93
CA LEU A 86 21.35 -9.63 -5.31
C LEU A 86 21.99 -10.98 -5.66
N ALA A 87 22.68 -11.62 -4.70
CA ALA A 87 23.31 -12.92 -4.91
C ALA A 87 22.29 -14.08 -4.91
N ALA A 88 21.22 -13.97 -4.13
CA ALA A 88 20.20 -15.02 -4.01
C ALA A 88 19.17 -15.03 -5.16
N ARG A 89 19.06 -13.93 -5.92
CA ARG A 89 18.05 -13.75 -6.98
C ARG A 89 18.65 -13.90 -8.37
N ARG A 90 17.79 -14.25 -9.33
CA ARG A 90 18.17 -14.24 -10.75
C ARG A 90 18.27 -12.79 -11.22
N ASP A 91 19.45 -12.41 -11.69
CA ASP A 91 19.70 -11.07 -12.22
C ASP A 91 19.23 -10.97 -13.68
N PHE A 92 18.34 -10.02 -13.94
CA PHE A 92 17.82 -9.70 -15.28
C PHE A 92 18.13 -8.25 -15.70
N ARG A 93 19.03 -7.55 -14.98
CA ARG A 93 19.33 -6.13 -15.25
C ARG A 93 19.97 -5.88 -16.63
N ASP A 94 20.49 -6.91 -17.27
CA ASP A 94 21.04 -6.88 -18.63
C ASP A 94 19.96 -7.06 -19.72
N LYS A 95 18.74 -7.46 -19.36
CA LYS A 95 17.62 -7.63 -20.28
C LYS A 95 16.90 -6.30 -20.55
N ARG A 96 16.31 -6.19 -21.74
CA ARG A 96 15.36 -5.11 -22.05
C ARG A 96 14.00 -5.43 -21.42
N ILE A 97 13.74 -4.84 -20.27
CA ILE A 97 12.47 -4.93 -19.53
C ILE A 97 11.77 -3.57 -19.57
N PHE A 98 10.45 -3.55 -19.74
CA PHE A 98 9.64 -2.32 -19.77
C PHE A 98 8.22 -2.59 -19.25
N SER A 99 7.56 -1.55 -18.73
CA SER A 99 6.14 -1.57 -18.37
C SER A 99 5.31 -0.82 -19.43
N ILE A 100 3.99 -1.03 -19.46
CA ILE A 100 3.06 -0.35 -20.38
C ILE A 100 1.87 0.15 -19.56
N ASP A 101 1.86 1.44 -19.26
CA ASP A 101 0.93 2.02 -18.30
C ASP A 101 0.28 3.32 -18.81
N PRO A 102 -0.90 3.71 -18.29
CA PRO A 102 -1.43 5.05 -18.48
C PRO A 102 -0.46 6.12 -17.98
N THR A 103 -0.49 7.31 -18.59
CA THR A 103 0.38 8.45 -18.18
C THR A 103 0.14 8.94 -16.75
N THR A 104 -0.97 8.54 -16.14
CA THR A 104 -1.37 8.88 -14.77
C THR A 104 -1.06 7.79 -13.75
N ALA A 105 -0.49 6.66 -14.16
CA ALA A 105 -0.14 5.57 -13.26
C ALA A 105 0.90 6.03 -12.22
N LYS A 106 0.74 5.59 -10.97
CA LYS A 106 1.66 5.90 -9.87
C LYS A 106 2.38 4.65 -9.34
N ASP A 107 1.73 3.53 -9.50
CA ASP A 107 2.03 2.19 -9.03
C ASP A 107 2.32 1.32 -10.26
N LEU A 108 3.61 1.05 -10.51
CA LEU A 108 4.08 0.24 -11.62
C LEU A 108 4.44 -1.15 -11.09
N ASP A 109 3.45 -2.03 -11.04
CA ASP A 109 3.58 -3.33 -10.37
C ASP A 109 4.02 -4.46 -11.30
N ASP A 110 3.92 -4.27 -12.62
CA ASP A 110 4.31 -5.25 -13.61
C ASP A 110 5.26 -4.69 -14.68
N ALA A 111 6.10 -5.58 -15.20
CA ALA A 111 6.96 -5.32 -16.34
C ALA A 111 7.13 -6.57 -17.20
N LEU A 112 7.46 -6.36 -18.47
CA LEU A 112 7.55 -7.43 -19.47
C LEU A 112 8.91 -7.42 -20.14
N HIS A 113 9.34 -8.61 -20.57
CA HIS A 113 10.35 -8.72 -21.62
C HIS A 113 9.98 -9.81 -22.62
N ILE A 114 10.53 -9.67 -23.83
CA ILE A 114 10.49 -10.66 -24.88
C ILE A 114 11.89 -10.79 -25.50
N THR A 115 12.42 -12.01 -25.56
CA THR A 115 13.74 -12.29 -26.13
C THR A 115 13.66 -13.53 -27.02
N PRO A 116 14.01 -13.46 -28.32
CA PRO A 116 14.11 -14.64 -29.17
C PRO A 116 15.15 -15.62 -28.62
N ILE A 117 14.80 -16.90 -28.54
CA ILE A 117 15.73 -17.98 -28.20
C ILE A 117 16.27 -18.61 -29.48
N ASP A 118 15.38 -18.93 -30.44
CA ASP A 118 15.70 -19.48 -31.76
C ASP A 118 14.70 -18.99 -32.82
N SER A 119 14.63 -19.65 -33.99
CA SER A 119 13.78 -19.23 -35.12
C SER A 119 12.29 -19.25 -34.81
N ASP A 120 11.83 -20.12 -33.93
CA ASP A 120 10.40 -20.37 -33.67
C ASP A 120 10.03 -20.26 -32.18
N THR A 121 11.00 -19.96 -31.32
CA THR A 121 10.83 -19.90 -29.87
C THR A 121 11.26 -18.55 -29.29
N VAL A 122 10.44 -18.02 -28.38
CA VAL A 122 10.72 -16.79 -27.64
C VAL A 122 10.60 -17.02 -26.13
N GLU A 123 11.48 -16.38 -25.36
CA GLU A 123 11.34 -16.20 -23.92
C GLU A 123 10.42 -15.00 -23.69
N VAL A 124 9.33 -15.20 -22.95
CA VAL A 124 8.48 -14.12 -22.44
C VAL A 124 8.56 -14.17 -20.92
N GLY A 125 8.90 -13.05 -20.29
CA GLY A 125 8.86 -12.93 -18.83
C GLY A 125 7.90 -11.84 -18.40
N VAL A 126 7.11 -12.18 -17.38
CA VAL A 126 6.26 -11.26 -16.62
C VAL A 126 6.92 -11.08 -15.26
N HIS A 127 7.31 -9.85 -14.96
CA HIS A 127 8.01 -9.46 -13.75
C HIS A 127 7.04 -8.68 -12.87
N ILE A 128 6.80 -9.14 -11.65
CA ILE A 128 5.87 -8.50 -10.70
C ILE A 128 6.67 -7.92 -9.54
N ALA A 129 6.29 -6.73 -9.07
CA ALA A 129 6.88 -6.11 -7.89
C ALA A 129 6.83 -7.05 -6.68
N ASP A 130 7.97 -7.24 -6.01
CA ASP A 130 8.07 -8.11 -4.84
C ASP A 130 7.63 -7.37 -3.56
N VAL A 131 6.34 -7.02 -3.49
CA VAL A 131 5.75 -6.35 -2.32
C VAL A 131 5.92 -7.18 -1.05
N SER A 132 5.91 -8.51 -1.17
CA SER A 132 6.03 -9.45 -0.05
C SER A 132 7.39 -9.36 0.67
N TYR A 133 8.42 -8.88 -0.02
CA TYR A 133 9.71 -8.61 0.59
C TYR A 133 9.61 -7.52 1.68
N PHE A 134 8.80 -6.49 1.44
CA PHE A 134 8.61 -5.33 2.30
C PHE A 134 7.45 -5.48 3.30
N VAL A 135 6.37 -6.16 2.90
CA VAL A 135 5.17 -6.37 3.72
C VAL A 135 5.21 -7.79 4.30
N ARG A 136 5.74 -7.93 5.51
CA ARG A 136 5.84 -9.22 6.20
C ARG A 136 4.56 -9.54 6.97
N GLU A 137 4.18 -10.80 6.94
CA GLU A 137 2.99 -11.31 7.64
C GLU A 137 3.00 -10.93 9.12
N GLY A 138 1.84 -10.49 9.62
CA GLY A 138 1.64 -10.14 11.03
C GLY A 138 2.11 -8.73 11.41
N THR A 139 2.81 -8.01 10.53
CA THR A 139 3.19 -6.60 10.76
C THR A 139 1.97 -5.66 10.73
N ALA A 140 2.12 -4.46 11.28
CA ALA A 140 1.05 -3.47 11.26
C ALA A 140 0.65 -3.08 9.83
N VAL A 141 1.62 -2.93 8.91
CA VAL A 141 1.34 -2.67 7.49
C VAL A 141 0.59 -3.82 6.82
N ASP A 142 0.91 -5.08 7.14
CA ASP A 142 0.18 -6.25 6.63
C ASP A 142 -1.28 -6.25 7.11
N GLN A 143 -1.52 -6.03 8.40
CA GLN A 143 -2.88 -5.97 8.96
C GLN A 143 -3.71 -4.82 8.36
N GLU A 144 -3.10 -3.65 8.14
CA GLU A 144 -3.78 -2.52 7.50
C GLU A 144 -4.03 -2.78 6.01
N ALA A 145 -3.08 -3.39 5.30
CA ALA A 145 -3.26 -3.80 3.91
C ALA A 145 -4.40 -4.82 3.79
N ALA A 146 -4.47 -5.82 4.68
CA ALA A 146 -5.56 -6.79 4.74
C ALA A 146 -6.92 -6.13 5.04
N ARG A 147 -6.94 -5.11 5.91
CA ARG A 147 -8.15 -4.34 6.23
C ARG A 147 -8.63 -3.49 5.05
N ARG A 148 -7.71 -2.85 4.31
CA ARG A 148 -8.04 -2.04 3.12
C ARG A 148 -8.36 -2.91 1.91
N ALA A 149 -7.72 -4.07 1.80
CA ALA A 149 -7.82 -5.11 0.77
C ALA A 149 -7.46 -4.69 -0.66
N THR A 150 -7.72 -3.45 -1.06
CA THR A 150 -7.42 -2.92 -2.39
C THR A 150 -7.27 -1.40 -2.36
N SER A 151 -6.54 -0.86 -3.33
CA SER A 151 -6.52 0.58 -3.59
C SER A 151 -7.83 0.99 -4.29
N VAL A 152 -8.45 2.09 -3.85
CA VAL A 152 -9.67 2.61 -4.47
C VAL A 152 -9.32 3.80 -5.36
N TYR A 153 -9.49 3.62 -6.68
CA TYR A 153 -9.25 4.65 -7.69
C TYR A 153 -10.53 5.44 -7.95
N LEU A 154 -10.48 6.73 -7.64
CA LEU A 154 -11.52 7.69 -7.94
C LEU A 154 -11.04 8.63 -9.03
N VAL A 155 -11.96 9.40 -9.61
CA VAL A 155 -11.67 10.30 -10.74
C VAL A 155 -10.51 11.27 -10.44
N HIS A 156 -10.40 11.73 -9.20
CA HIS A 156 -9.44 12.77 -8.81
C HIS A 156 -8.44 12.35 -7.71
N LYS A 157 -8.60 11.15 -7.14
CA LYS A 157 -7.78 10.68 -6.01
C LYS A 157 -7.70 9.16 -5.99
N VAL A 158 -6.60 8.64 -5.45
CA VAL A 158 -6.47 7.23 -5.08
C VAL A 158 -6.45 7.13 -3.55
N ILE A 159 -7.21 6.20 -3.00
CA ILE A 159 -7.09 5.77 -1.61
C ILE A 159 -6.20 4.53 -1.60
N PRO A 160 -4.92 4.65 -1.19
CA PRO A 160 -3.96 3.57 -1.38
C PRO A 160 -4.15 2.46 -0.34
N MET A 161 -3.89 1.22 -0.76
CA MET A 161 -3.80 0.05 0.11
C MET A 161 -2.56 0.10 1.01
N LEU A 162 -1.43 0.52 0.47
CA LEU A 162 -0.13 0.57 1.15
C LEU A 162 0.34 2.01 1.37
N PRO A 163 1.17 2.27 2.38
CA PRO A 163 1.81 3.57 2.57
C PRO A 163 2.62 4.01 1.35
N PRO A 164 2.68 5.33 1.06
CA PRO A 164 3.49 5.88 -0.04
C PRO A 164 4.99 5.89 0.26
#